data_AF-A0A0D3LAG0-F1
#
_entry.id   AF-A0A0D3LAG0-F1
#
_cell.length_a   1.000
_cell.length_b   1.000
_cell.length_c   1.000
_cell.angle_alpha   90.00
_cell.angle_beta   90.00
_cell.angle_gamma   90.00
#
_symmetry.space_group_name_H-M   'P 1'
#
loop_
_entity.id
_entity.type
_entity.pdbx_description
1 polymer ?
#
loop_
_entity_poly.entity_id
_entity_poly.type
_entity_poly.pdbx_seq_one_letter_code
_entity_poly.pdbx_strand_id
1 'polypeptide(L)'
;MQITKEQLAPFFKETIAKADRIMNYYFIGNFFFGLFLASFYDTWAVALLMGGISLITYYSAKFILPNTSLYQYVGSAVTAFFVAQFIYQMHGMFEMHFFVFIASLILVAYHNWKLQLPLILLVVVHHASFAYLQYIGMKDIYFTQLDYMTLEAFLFHAALAALIVYLSGYWSYDIRKKTLNGAKGMLLQESQLTKMRKTVSFAEELMKGNLDAELGVDTEDELGKSMHSMREEIRRSKKREQEDRFMNTGLAEISDILRSNQNDVESLCDQVIVSLVKYLNANQGGVFIVEGEQEEAYLTLKSHYAYQRKKHYQNRVEIGEGLVGQACLEKDKIYLTDVPQNYTRITSGLGDATPTSLLIIPLIYNEQVVGVLELASFSEFKNHEQEFLMKVGESIASTIIAVKINERTSELLQNTHVQTEQLRAQEEEMRQNMEELKATQEEMYRKEKELQKQLEEARRKEQLLLQEVEELKKQPLKPSK
;
A
#
# COMPACT_ATOMS: atom_id res chain seq x y z
N MET A 1 -25.76 -13.01 10.45
CA MET A 1 -25.69 -13.07 11.92
C MET A 1 -27.02 -13.59 12.46
N GLN A 2 -27.04 -14.74 13.13
CA GLN A 2 -28.26 -15.23 13.80
C GLN A 2 -28.40 -14.51 15.14
N ILE A 3 -29.44 -13.69 15.28
CA ILE A 3 -29.71 -12.95 16.52
C ILE A 3 -30.19 -13.94 17.59
N THR A 4 -29.49 -14.00 18.72
CA THR A 4 -29.81 -14.95 19.79
C THR A 4 -30.93 -14.44 20.69
N LYS A 5 -31.56 -15.37 21.44
CA LYS A 5 -32.57 -15.00 22.45
C LYS A 5 -32.00 -14.10 23.54
N GLU A 6 -30.72 -14.26 23.88
CA GLU A 6 -30.02 -13.47 24.88
C GLU A 6 -29.89 -12.00 24.45
N GLN A 7 -29.54 -11.75 23.19
CA GLN A 7 -29.46 -10.40 22.63
C GLN A 7 -30.83 -9.68 22.61
N LEU A 8 -31.92 -10.44 22.55
CA LEU A 8 -33.28 -9.91 22.55
C LEU A 8 -33.85 -9.71 23.97
N ALA A 9 -33.27 -10.34 24.99
CA ALA A 9 -33.79 -10.33 26.36
C ALA A 9 -33.92 -8.91 26.97
N PRO A 10 -32.96 -7.98 26.78
CA PRO A 10 -33.05 -6.63 27.34
C PRO A 10 -34.29 -5.85 26.85
N PHE A 11 -34.63 -5.98 25.57
CA PHE A 11 -35.79 -5.30 24.95
C PHE A 11 -37.12 -5.75 25.55
N PHE A 12 -37.24 -7.04 25.91
CA PHE A 12 -38.44 -7.56 26.57
C PHE A 12 -38.46 -7.29 28.07
N LYS A 13 -37.30 -7.20 28.72
CA LYS A 13 -37.20 -6.92 30.16
C LYS A 13 -37.84 -5.57 30.52
N GLU A 14 -37.59 -4.53 29.73
CA GLU A 14 -38.19 -3.21 29.95
C GLU A 14 -39.72 -3.25 29.80
N THR A 15 -40.21 -3.98 28.78
CA THR A 15 -41.65 -4.16 28.54
C THR A 15 -42.31 -4.89 29.71
N ILE A 16 -41.71 -6.00 30.18
CA ILE A 16 -42.21 -6.77 31.31
C ILE A 16 -42.24 -5.93 32.59
N ALA A 17 -41.20 -5.13 32.85
CA ALA A 17 -41.16 -4.26 34.03
C ALA A 17 -42.27 -3.19 34.02
N LYS A 18 -42.58 -2.62 32.84
CA LYS A 18 -43.71 -1.68 32.68
C LYS A 18 -45.05 -2.39 32.91
N ALA A 19 -45.23 -3.57 32.32
CA ALA A 19 -46.44 -4.38 32.50
C ALA A 19 -46.63 -4.78 33.98
N ASP A 20 -45.55 -5.17 34.66
CA ASP A 20 -45.57 -5.49 36.09
C ASP A 20 -46.02 -4.33 36.97
N ARG A 21 -45.61 -3.10 36.63
CA ARG A 21 -46.07 -1.90 37.34
C ARG A 21 -47.57 -1.69 37.16
N ILE A 22 -48.05 -1.84 35.94
CA ILE A 22 -49.49 -1.73 35.61
C ILE A 22 -50.29 -2.80 36.38
N MET A 23 -49.82 -4.04 36.38
CA MET A 23 -50.48 -5.15 37.07
C MET A 23 -50.51 -4.98 38.59
N ASN A 24 -49.44 -4.47 39.20
CA ASN A 24 -49.43 -4.19 40.64
C ASN A 24 -50.56 -3.20 41.00
N TYR A 25 -50.71 -2.10 40.25
CA TYR A 25 -51.79 -1.14 40.47
C TYR A 25 -53.17 -1.76 40.21
N TYR A 26 -53.30 -2.56 39.14
CA TYR A 26 -54.54 -3.24 38.82
C TYR A 26 -54.99 -4.19 39.94
N PHE A 27 -54.10 -5.00 40.50
CA PHE A 27 -54.45 -5.94 41.57
C PHE A 27 -54.78 -5.24 42.89
N ILE A 28 -53.98 -4.23 43.28
CA ILE A 28 -54.28 -3.44 44.48
C ILE A 28 -55.62 -2.72 44.32
N GLY A 29 -55.88 -2.14 43.14
CA GLY A 29 -57.15 -1.50 42.82
C GLY A 29 -58.34 -2.46 42.90
N ASN A 30 -58.23 -3.66 42.33
CA ASN A 30 -59.27 -4.69 42.41
C ASN A 30 -59.52 -5.17 43.84
N PHE A 31 -58.48 -5.27 44.67
CA PHE A 31 -58.65 -5.61 46.09
C PHE A 31 -59.49 -4.55 46.81
N PHE A 32 -59.15 -3.26 46.66
CA PHE A 32 -59.93 -2.18 47.26
C PHE A 32 -61.34 -2.06 46.66
N PHE A 33 -61.50 -2.33 45.36
CA PHE A 33 -62.81 -2.38 44.73
C PHE A 33 -63.68 -3.51 45.31
N GLY A 34 -63.10 -4.69 45.59
CA GLY A 34 -63.78 -5.78 46.28
C GLY A 34 -64.22 -5.39 47.70
N LEU A 35 -63.38 -4.66 48.45
CA LEU A 35 -63.75 -4.12 49.77
C LEU A 35 -64.87 -3.07 49.67
N PHE A 36 -64.82 -2.23 48.63
CA PHE A 36 -65.88 -1.26 48.35
C PHE A 36 -67.21 -1.97 48.10
N LEU A 37 -67.24 -3.01 47.25
CA LEU A 37 -68.45 -3.81 47.02
C LEU A 37 -68.95 -4.50 48.29
N ALA A 38 -68.07 -4.97 49.15
CA ALA A 38 -68.46 -5.61 50.43
C ALA A 38 -69.28 -4.67 51.33
N SER A 39 -69.04 -3.35 51.27
CA SER A 39 -69.80 -2.37 52.05
C SER A 39 -71.27 -2.24 51.61
N PHE A 40 -71.60 -2.58 50.36
CA PHE A 40 -72.97 -2.52 49.84
C PHE A 40 -73.71 -3.86 49.94
N TYR A 41 -72.98 -4.97 49.83
CA TYR A 41 -73.56 -6.31 49.70
C TYR A 41 -73.28 -7.25 50.88
N ASP A 42 -72.64 -6.74 51.95
CA ASP A 42 -72.26 -7.49 53.17
C ASP A 42 -71.41 -8.76 52.91
N THR A 43 -70.47 -8.66 51.96
CA THR A 43 -69.60 -9.77 51.51
C THR A 43 -68.15 -9.63 52.00
N TRP A 44 -67.97 -9.10 53.22
CA TRP A 44 -66.65 -8.79 53.79
C TRP A 44 -65.71 -9.99 53.87
N ALA A 45 -66.24 -11.17 54.24
CA ALA A 45 -65.46 -12.39 54.32
C ALA A 45 -64.87 -12.77 52.95
N VAL A 46 -65.69 -12.69 51.90
CA VAL A 46 -65.26 -13.01 50.52
C VAL A 46 -64.24 -12.00 50.02
N ALA A 47 -64.48 -10.70 50.25
CA ALA A 47 -63.56 -9.64 49.83
C ALA A 47 -62.17 -9.78 50.47
N LEU A 48 -62.11 -10.03 51.78
CA LEU A 48 -60.84 -10.14 52.52
C LEU A 48 -60.13 -11.46 52.22
N LEU A 49 -60.84 -12.59 52.24
CA LEU A 49 -60.22 -13.90 52.03
C LEU A 49 -59.82 -14.10 50.57
N MET A 50 -60.76 -13.97 49.63
CA MET A 50 -60.48 -14.24 48.22
C MET A 50 -59.56 -13.18 47.62
N GLY A 51 -59.79 -11.90 47.97
CA GLY A 51 -58.93 -10.80 47.54
C GLY A 51 -57.53 -10.89 48.14
N GLY A 52 -57.44 -11.21 49.44
CA GLY A 52 -56.16 -11.39 50.14
C GLY A 52 -55.35 -12.56 49.59
N ILE A 53 -55.99 -13.73 49.41
CA ILE A 53 -55.35 -14.92 48.80
C ILE A 53 -54.88 -14.61 47.38
N SER A 54 -55.69 -13.89 46.60
CA SER A 54 -55.35 -13.47 45.23
C SER A 54 -54.08 -12.62 45.19
N LEU A 55 -53.96 -11.62 46.08
CA LEU A 55 -52.76 -10.78 46.20
C LEU A 55 -51.54 -11.59 46.65
N ILE A 56 -51.69 -12.39 47.72
CA ILE A 56 -50.61 -13.23 48.27
C ILE A 56 -50.10 -14.17 47.18
N THR A 57 -51.01 -14.80 46.44
CA THR A 57 -50.67 -15.74 45.36
C THR A 57 -49.84 -15.07 44.27
N TYR A 58 -50.26 -13.90 43.77
CA TYR A 58 -49.51 -13.18 42.74
C TYR A 58 -48.14 -12.70 43.24
N TYR A 59 -48.08 -12.02 44.40
CA TYR A 59 -46.83 -11.47 44.90
C TYR A 59 -45.84 -12.55 45.34
N SER A 60 -46.32 -13.66 45.91
CA SER A 60 -45.48 -14.82 46.22
C SER A 60 -44.91 -15.46 44.95
N ALA A 61 -45.73 -15.65 43.92
CA ALA A 61 -45.26 -16.19 42.64
C ALA A 61 -44.22 -15.27 41.99
N LYS A 62 -44.44 -13.95 42.03
CA LYS A 62 -43.50 -12.95 41.50
C LYS A 62 -42.18 -12.92 42.27
N PHE A 63 -42.23 -13.11 43.59
CA PHE A 63 -41.04 -13.17 44.44
C PHE A 63 -40.22 -14.45 44.22
N ILE A 64 -40.88 -15.60 44.09
CA ILE A 64 -40.23 -16.91 43.93
C ILE A 64 -39.69 -17.10 42.51
N LEU A 65 -40.40 -16.61 41.49
CA LEU A 65 -40.12 -16.89 40.07
C LEU A 65 -39.87 -15.62 39.21
N PRO A 66 -39.05 -14.63 39.65
CA PRO A 66 -38.97 -13.30 39.03
C PRO A 66 -38.40 -13.30 37.60
N ASN A 67 -37.59 -14.32 37.25
CA ASN A 67 -36.92 -14.41 35.95
C ASN A 67 -37.69 -15.29 34.93
N THR A 68 -38.87 -15.77 35.29
CA THR A 68 -39.67 -16.63 34.41
C THR A 68 -40.99 -15.96 34.06
N SER A 69 -41.63 -16.36 32.96
CA SER A 69 -42.99 -15.89 32.65
C SER A 69 -44.07 -16.55 33.52
N LEU A 70 -43.73 -17.53 34.38
CA LEU A 70 -44.70 -18.31 35.14
C LEU A 70 -45.57 -17.46 36.08
N TYR A 71 -44.97 -16.49 36.78
CA TYR A 71 -45.74 -15.60 37.65
C TYR A 71 -46.75 -14.73 36.87
N GLN A 72 -46.54 -14.51 35.56
CA GLN A 72 -47.48 -13.80 34.70
C GLN A 72 -48.71 -14.65 34.40
N TYR A 73 -48.54 -15.98 34.23
CA TYR A 73 -49.65 -16.92 34.11
C TYR A 73 -50.44 -17.04 35.43
N VAL A 74 -49.73 -17.01 36.57
CA VAL A 74 -50.38 -16.91 37.88
C VAL A 74 -51.16 -15.58 37.98
N GLY A 75 -50.58 -14.47 37.53
CA GLY A 75 -51.27 -13.19 37.45
C GLY A 75 -52.55 -13.25 36.60
N SER A 76 -52.51 -13.90 35.43
CA SER A 76 -53.70 -14.14 34.60
C SER A 76 -54.77 -14.98 35.32
N ALA A 77 -54.37 -15.98 36.09
CA ALA A 77 -55.31 -16.73 36.92
C ALA A 77 -55.93 -15.84 38.01
N VAL A 78 -55.10 -15.00 38.65
CA VAL A 78 -55.55 -14.06 39.68
C VAL A 78 -56.51 -13.01 39.12
N THR A 79 -56.33 -12.53 37.88
CA THR A 79 -57.34 -11.64 37.26
C THR A 79 -58.68 -12.34 37.11
N ALA A 80 -58.71 -13.62 36.70
CA ALA A 80 -59.93 -14.41 36.62
C ALA A 80 -60.61 -14.61 37.98
N PHE A 81 -59.83 -14.82 39.04
CA PHE A 81 -60.36 -14.94 40.41
C PHE A 81 -61.00 -13.64 40.92
N PHE A 82 -60.41 -12.48 40.64
CA PHE A 82 -61.06 -11.20 40.96
C PHE A 82 -62.38 -11.02 40.22
N VAL A 83 -62.45 -11.40 38.93
CA VAL A 83 -63.71 -11.36 38.18
C VAL A 83 -64.77 -12.26 38.83
N ALA A 84 -64.41 -13.51 39.14
CA ALA A 84 -65.31 -14.45 39.82
C ALA A 84 -65.78 -13.91 41.19
N GLN A 85 -64.86 -13.32 41.97
CA GLN A 85 -65.18 -12.68 43.24
C GLN A 85 -66.24 -11.59 43.06
N PHE A 86 -66.08 -10.70 42.08
CA PHE A 86 -67.01 -9.59 41.88
C PHE A 86 -68.39 -10.04 41.40
N ILE A 87 -68.46 -11.06 40.54
CA ILE A 87 -69.73 -11.68 40.13
C ILE A 87 -70.45 -12.23 41.37
N TYR A 88 -69.73 -12.94 42.25
CA TYR A 88 -70.31 -13.47 43.49
C TYR A 88 -70.77 -12.35 44.44
N GLN A 89 -69.91 -11.35 44.71
CA GLN A 89 -70.22 -10.28 45.67
C GLN A 89 -71.48 -9.48 45.29
N MET A 90 -71.76 -9.37 43.99
CA MET A 90 -72.93 -8.68 43.47
C MET A 90 -74.04 -9.65 43.07
N HIS A 91 -74.06 -10.85 43.67
CA HIS A 91 -75.13 -11.84 43.55
C HIS A 91 -75.46 -12.20 42.09
N GLY A 92 -74.43 -12.30 41.23
CA GLY A 92 -74.59 -12.71 39.84
C GLY A 92 -75.07 -11.61 38.89
N MET A 93 -74.93 -10.33 39.22
CA MET A 93 -75.31 -9.25 38.30
C MET A 93 -74.57 -9.34 36.96
N PHE A 94 -75.30 -9.12 35.87
CA PHE A 94 -74.78 -9.23 34.51
C PHE A 94 -73.64 -8.24 34.24
N GLU A 95 -73.72 -7.04 34.83
CA GLU A 95 -72.73 -5.99 34.69
C GLU A 95 -71.33 -6.44 35.15
N MET A 96 -71.26 -7.32 36.14
CA MET A 96 -69.98 -7.80 36.67
C MET A 96 -69.27 -8.79 35.76
N HIS A 97 -69.98 -9.38 34.80
CA HIS A 97 -69.37 -10.20 33.76
C HIS A 97 -68.54 -9.34 32.79
N PHE A 98 -68.82 -8.02 32.69
CA PHE A 98 -67.98 -7.12 31.90
C PHE A 98 -66.55 -6.96 32.44
N PHE A 99 -66.27 -7.36 33.68
CA PHE A 99 -64.90 -7.36 34.20
C PHE A 99 -63.98 -8.36 33.49
N VAL A 100 -64.51 -9.40 32.82
CA VAL A 100 -63.71 -10.28 31.94
C VAL A 100 -63.04 -9.47 30.82
N PHE A 101 -63.70 -8.43 30.30
CA PHE A 101 -63.19 -7.58 29.22
C PHE A 101 -62.01 -6.75 29.73
N ILE A 102 -62.12 -6.18 30.94
CA ILE A 102 -61.05 -5.42 31.59
C ILE A 102 -59.86 -6.35 31.89
N ALA A 103 -60.12 -7.55 32.42
CA ALA A 103 -59.11 -8.56 32.69
C ALA A 103 -58.39 -9.02 31.42
N SER A 104 -59.11 -9.22 30.31
CA SER A 104 -58.53 -9.57 29.01
C SER A 104 -57.66 -8.43 28.46
N LEU A 105 -58.14 -7.19 28.56
CA LEU A 105 -57.45 -6.00 28.06
C LEU A 105 -56.14 -5.73 28.83
N ILE A 106 -56.16 -5.80 30.16
CA ILE A 106 -54.96 -5.50 30.97
C ILE A 106 -53.81 -6.49 30.68
N LEU A 107 -54.14 -7.75 30.38
CA LEU A 107 -53.15 -8.78 30.05
C LEU A 107 -52.42 -8.51 28.73
N VAL A 108 -52.96 -7.67 27.84
CA VAL A 108 -52.28 -7.22 26.62
C VAL A 108 -50.96 -6.51 26.96
N ALA A 109 -50.86 -5.84 28.12
CA ALA A 109 -49.66 -5.09 28.54
C ALA A 109 -48.38 -5.95 28.58
N TYR A 110 -48.49 -7.26 28.84
CA TYR A 110 -47.33 -8.17 28.85
C TYR A 110 -46.82 -8.55 27.45
N HIS A 111 -47.55 -8.19 26.39
CA HIS A 111 -47.28 -8.62 25.02
C HIS A 111 -47.13 -10.15 24.93
N ASN A 112 -47.92 -10.90 25.71
CA ASN A 112 -47.91 -12.35 25.72
C ASN A 112 -49.35 -12.88 25.61
N TRP A 113 -49.77 -13.17 24.37
CA TRP A 113 -51.11 -13.65 24.08
C TRP A 113 -51.49 -14.93 24.83
N LYS A 114 -50.50 -15.75 25.22
CA LYS A 114 -50.73 -16.99 25.97
C LYS A 114 -51.31 -16.74 27.35
N LEU A 115 -51.19 -15.52 27.90
CA LEU A 115 -51.82 -15.14 29.16
C LEU A 115 -53.35 -15.09 29.05
N GLN A 116 -53.93 -15.09 27.85
CA GLN A 116 -55.37 -15.22 27.69
C GLN A 116 -55.88 -16.63 28.02
N LEU A 117 -55.01 -17.65 27.95
CA LEU A 117 -55.42 -19.05 28.15
C LEU A 117 -55.85 -19.35 29.60
N PRO A 118 -55.08 -19.00 30.66
CA PRO A 118 -55.55 -19.22 32.02
C PRO A 118 -56.82 -18.44 32.34
N LEU A 119 -56.92 -17.19 31.85
CA LEU A 119 -58.12 -16.36 32.01
C LEU A 119 -59.35 -17.04 31.43
N ILE A 120 -59.33 -17.42 30.15
CA ILE A 120 -60.47 -18.10 29.51
C ILE A 120 -60.80 -19.39 30.22
N LEU A 121 -59.79 -20.22 30.51
CA LEU A 121 -59.99 -21.52 31.13
C LEU A 121 -60.73 -21.37 32.46
N LEU A 122 -60.27 -20.47 33.33
CA LEU A 122 -60.88 -20.27 34.65
C LEU A 122 -62.26 -19.62 34.55
N VAL A 123 -62.44 -18.65 33.64
CA VAL A 123 -63.75 -18.02 33.40
C VAL A 123 -64.76 -19.07 32.92
N VAL A 124 -64.42 -19.87 31.92
CA VAL A 124 -65.31 -20.92 31.38
C VAL A 124 -65.63 -21.96 32.44
N VAL A 125 -64.63 -22.45 33.18
CA VAL A 125 -64.84 -23.43 34.26
C VAL A 125 -65.73 -22.85 35.35
N HIS A 126 -65.48 -21.62 35.79
CA HIS A 126 -66.31 -20.93 36.79
C HIS A 126 -67.75 -20.77 36.31
N HIS A 127 -67.97 -20.24 35.10
CA HIS A 127 -69.30 -19.99 34.56
C HIS A 127 -70.08 -21.30 34.36
N ALA A 128 -69.44 -22.32 33.79
CA ALA A 128 -70.08 -23.62 33.58
C ALA A 128 -70.42 -24.33 34.89
N SER A 129 -69.49 -24.34 35.86
CA SER A 129 -69.72 -25.00 37.15
C SER A 129 -70.77 -24.27 37.99
N PHE A 130 -70.72 -22.94 38.09
CA PHE A 130 -71.66 -22.18 38.90
C PHE A 130 -73.05 -22.15 38.25
N ALA A 131 -73.13 -22.09 36.91
CA ALA A 131 -74.41 -22.26 36.21
C ALA A 131 -75.04 -23.63 36.49
N TYR A 132 -74.24 -24.70 36.48
CA TYR A 132 -74.73 -26.05 36.79
C TYR A 132 -75.17 -26.19 38.25
N LEU A 133 -74.38 -25.68 39.20
CA LEU A 133 -74.70 -25.73 40.64
C LEU A 133 -75.96 -24.91 40.97
N GLN A 134 -76.13 -23.76 40.33
CA GLN A 134 -77.35 -22.96 40.47
C GLN A 134 -78.57 -23.68 39.86
N TYR A 135 -78.41 -24.34 38.70
CA TYR A 135 -79.48 -25.11 38.04
C TYR A 135 -80.00 -26.28 38.89
N ILE A 136 -79.13 -26.99 39.62
CA ILE A 136 -79.55 -28.09 40.52
C ILE A 136 -80.15 -27.61 41.85
N GLY A 137 -80.29 -26.29 42.05
CA GLY A 137 -81.01 -25.69 43.17
C GLY A 137 -80.16 -25.22 44.34
N MET A 138 -78.83 -25.08 44.19
CA MET A 138 -77.99 -24.45 45.23
C MET A 138 -78.16 -22.93 45.19
N LYS A 139 -78.99 -22.39 46.09
CA LYS A 139 -79.45 -20.98 46.06
C LYS A 139 -78.41 -19.95 46.51
N ASP A 140 -77.33 -20.37 47.18
CA ASP A 140 -76.27 -19.48 47.69
C ASP A 140 -75.02 -19.42 46.79
N ILE A 141 -75.13 -19.92 45.55
CA ILE A 141 -74.08 -19.87 44.53
C ILE A 141 -74.57 -19.00 43.38
N TYR A 142 -73.90 -17.86 43.18
CA TYR A 142 -74.33 -16.85 42.22
C TYR A 142 -73.54 -16.93 40.91
N PHE A 143 -74.21 -17.39 39.85
CA PHE A 143 -73.75 -17.19 38.47
C PHE A 143 -74.50 -16.02 37.82
N THR A 144 -75.82 -16.07 37.81
CA THR A 144 -76.69 -14.99 37.31
C THR A 144 -77.85 -14.74 38.26
N GLN A 145 -78.51 -13.58 38.14
CA GLN A 145 -79.75 -13.29 38.88
C GLN A 145 -81.00 -13.99 38.32
N LEU A 146 -80.89 -14.64 37.16
CA LEU A 146 -82.02 -15.32 36.54
C LEU A 146 -82.10 -16.77 37.00
N ASP A 147 -83.30 -17.25 37.31
CA ASP A 147 -83.55 -18.67 37.58
C ASP A 147 -83.26 -19.56 36.37
N TYR A 148 -83.37 -19.00 35.16
CA TYR A 148 -82.95 -19.61 33.91
C TYR A 148 -82.43 -18.55 32.92
N MET A 149 -81.37 -18.89 32.19
CA MET A 149 -80.88 -18.09 31.05
C MET A 149 -81.28 -18.79 29.75
N THR A 150 -81.81 -18.05 28.77
CA THR A 150 -82.10 -18.63 27.46
C THR A 150 -80.80 -19.04 26.76
N LEU A 151 -80.84 -20.13 25.99
CA LEU A 151 -79.69 -20.58 25.21
C LEU A 151 -79.19 -19.48 24.26
N GLU A 152 -80.11 -18.70 23.67
CA GLU A 152 -79.78 -17.59 22.79
C GLU A 152 -78.95 -16.50 23.51
N ALA A 153 -79.39 -16.02 24.67
CA ALA A 153 -78.66 -15.01 25.43
C ALA A 153 -77.30 -15.51 25.89
N PHE A 154 -77.20 -16.78 26.31
CA PHE A 154 -75.93 -17.41 26.67
C PHE A 154 -74.97 -17.46 25.47
N LEU A 155 -75.47 -17.87 24.29
CA LEU A 155 -74.65 -17.95 23.08
C LEU A 155 -74.13 -16.57 22.64
N PHE A 156 -74.95 -15.52 22.69
CA PHE A 156 -74.51 -14.16 22.41
C PHE A 156 -73.44 -13.68 23.41
N HIS A 157 -73.66 -13.90 24.71
CA HIS A 157 -72.70 -13.54 25.74
C HIS A 157 -71.36 -14.27 25.57
N ALA A 158 -71.41 -15.60 25.36
CA ALA A 158 -70.23 -16.42 25.13
C ALA A 158 -69.48 -16.02 23.85
N ALA A 159 -70.20 -15.69 22.77
CA ALA A 159 -69.61 -15.22 21.52
C ALA A 159 -68.89 -13.88 21.68
N LEU A 160 -69.49 -12.92 22.40
CA LEU A 160 -68.85 -11.63 22.70
C LEU A 160 -67.62 -11.78 23.58
N ALA A 161 -67.69 -12.63 24.62
CA ALA A 161 -66.54 -12.95 25.47
C ALA A 161 -65.41 -13.63 24.68
N ALA A 162 -65.74 -14.57 23.79
CA ALA A 162 -64.75 -15.21 22.92
C ALA A 162 -64.11 -14.21 21.95
N LEU A 163 -64.90 -13.32 21.36
CA LEU A 163 -64.42 -12.31 20.42
C LEU A 163 -63.44 -11.33 21.09
N ILE A 164 -63.76 -10.81 22.29
CA ILE A 164 -62.85 -9.86 22.97
C ILE A 164 -61.54 -10.52 23.35
N VAL A 165 -61.57 -11.77 23.83
CA VAL A 165 -60.34 -12.45 24.21
C VAL A 165 -59.51 -12.78 22.97
N TYR A 166 -60.16 -13.17 21.87
CA TYR A 166 -59.50 -13.34 20.58
C TYR A 166 -58.82 -12.03 20.12
N LEU A 167 -59.54 -10.90 20.12
CA LEU A 167 -59.00 -9.61 19.70
C LEU A 167 -57.85 -9.15 20.61
N SER A 168 -57.99 -9.31 21.92
CA SER A 168 -56.94 -8.97 22.90
C SER A 168 -55.70 -9.87 22.72
N GLY A 169 -55.91 -11.16 22.51
CA GLY A 169 -54.84 -12.12 22.19
C GLY A 169 -54.13 -11.78 20.88
N TYR A 170 -54.88 -11.45 19.83
CA TYR A 170 -54.35 -11.03 18.53
C TYR A 170 -53.51 -9.75 18.66
N TRP A 171 -54.04 -8.71 19.29
CA TRP A 171 -53.29 -7.46 19.54
C TRP A 171 -52.03 -7.71 20.35
N SER A 172 -52.12 -8.52 21.41
CA SER A 172 -50.96 -8.89 22.21
C SER A 172 -49.90 -9.64 21.40
N TYR A 173 -50.31 -10.49 20.45
CA TYR A 173 -49.39 -11.19 19.54
C TYR A 173 -48.76 -10.24 18.52
N ASP A 174 -49.54 -9.36 17.90
CA ASP A 174 -49.03 -8.40 16.90
C ASP A 174 -48.02 -7.44 17.52
N ILE A 175 -48.31 -6.90 18.70
CA ILE A 175 -47.37 -6.03 19.42
C ILE A 175 -46.08 -6.79 19.74
N ARG A 176 -46.18 -8.05 20.23
CA ARG A 176 -45.01 -8.88 20.49
C ARG A 176 -44.13 -9.07 19.24
N LYS A 177 -44.76 -9.31 18.09
CA LYS A 177 -44.08 -9.46 16.80
C LYS A 177 -43.40 -8.15 16.38
N LYS A 178 -44.07 -7.01 16.53
CA LYS A 178 -43.50 -5.68 16.26
C LYS A 178 -42.31 -5.36 17.15
N THR A 179 -42.41 -5.61 18.46
CA THR A 179 -41.29 -5.44 19.40
C THR A 179 -40.10 -6.31 19.00
N LEU A 180 -40.35 -7.58 18.63
CA LEU A 180 -39.30 -8.50 18.18
C LEU A 180 -38.59 -7.99 16.93
N ASN A 181 -39.36 -7.56 15.92
CA ASN A 181 -38.79 -7.07 14.67
C ASN A 181 -38.03 -5.75 14.86
N GLY A 182 -38.55 -4.84 15.69
CA GLY A 182 -37.87 -3.59 16.07
C GLY A 182 -36.53 -3.86 16.77
N ALA A 183 -36.52 -4.77 17.76
CA ALA A 183 -35.31 -5.17 18.45
C ALA A 183 -34.28 -5.81 17.51
N LYS A 184 -34.72 -6.68 16.59
CA LYS A 184 -33.84 -7.26 15.55
C LYS A 184 -33.25 -6.18 14.64
N GLY A 185 -34.06 -5.21 14.22
CA GLY A 185 -33.59 -4.09 13.40
C GLY A 185 -32.53 -3.25 14.10
N MET A 186 -32.74 -2.91 15.37
CA MET A 186 -31.77 -2.15 16.18
C MET A 186 -30.45 -2.88 16.33
N LEU A 187 -30.48 -4.20 16.63
CA LEU A 187 -29.26 -5.01 16.76
C LEU A 187 -28.49 -5.13 15.45
N LEU A 188 -29.19 -5.26 14.32
CA LEU A 188 -28.55 -5.25 13.00
C LEU A 188 -27.89 -3.91 12.70
N GLN A 189 -28.56 -2.81 13.02
CA GLN A 189 -28.02 -1.45 12.84
C GLN A 189 -26.78 -1.22 13.71
N GLU A 190 -26.82 -1.64 14.98
CA GLU A 190 -25.67 -1.56 15.90
C GLU A 190 -24.48 -2.38 15.38
N SER A 191 -24.74 -3.58 14.87
CA SER A 191 -23.71 -4.40 14.22
C SER A 191 -23.11 -3.71 12.99
N GLN A 192 -23.93 -3.08 12.14
CA GLN A 192 -23.46 -2.35 10.96
C GLN A 192 -22.61 -1.12 11.36
N LEU A 193 -23.03 -0.35 12.36
CA LEU A 193 -22.27 0.80 12.87
C LEU A 193 -20.93 0.36 13.46
N THR A 194 -20.90 -0.77 14.16
CA THR A 194 -19.67 -1.34 14.70
C THR A 194 -18.70 -1.75 13.59
N LYS A 195 -19.20 -2.42 12.53
CA LYS A 195 -18.39 -2.72 11.34
C LYS A 195 -17.84 -1.45 10.71
N MET A 196 -18.69 -0.45 10.47
CA MET A 196 -18.29 0.82 9.86
C MET A 196 -17.19 1.53 10.67
N ARG A 197 -17.31 1.61 11.99
CA ARG A 197 -16.26 2.21 12.84
C ARG A 197 -14.92 1.50 12.71
N LYS A 198 -14.93 0.16 12.70
CA LYS A 198 -13.70 -0.61 12.53
C LYS A 198 -13.07 -0.38 11.15
N THR A 199 -13.89 -0.31 10.11
CA THR A 199 -13.45 0.01 8.75
C THR A 199 -12.82 1.41 8.66
N VAL A 200 -13.43 2.42 9.30
CA VAL A 200 -12.86 3.78 9.36
C VAL A 200 -11.53 3.79 10.11
N SER A 201 -11.47 3.15 11.28
CA SER A 201 -10.23 3.04 12.07
C SER A 201 -9.11 2.36 11.29
N PHE A 202 -9.42 1.32 10.51
CA PHE A 202 -8.44 0.67 9.64
C PHE A 202 -7.93 1.61 8.54
N ALA A 203 -8.82 2.37 7.88
CA ALA A 203 -8.43 3.34 6.87
C ALA A 203 -7.53 4.45 7.46
N GLU A 204 -7.80 4.91 8.68
CA GLU A 204 -6.94 5.88 9.38
C GLU A 204 -5.54 5.32 9.65
N GLU A 205 -5.42 4.05 10.03
CA GLU A 205 -4.11 3.39 10.23
C GLU A 205 -3.33 3.28 8.92
N LEU A 206 -4.01 2.94 7.81
CA LEU A 206 -3.38 2.95 6.49
C LEU A 206 -2.88 4.34 6.10
N MET A 207 -3.66 5.39 6.37
CA MET A 207 -3.26 6.77 6.10
C MET A 207 -2.05 7.21 6.92
N LYS A 208 -1.89 6.70 8.15
CA LYS A 208 -0.69 6.92 8.98
C LYS A 208 0.52 6.10 8.53
N GLY A 209 0.36 5.24 7.52
CA GLY A 209 1.41 4.38 6.99
C GLY A 209 1.59 3.04 7.72
N ASN A 210 0.66 2.67 8.62
CA ASN A 210 0.64 1.38 9.30
C ASN A 210 -0.01 0.32 8.40
N LEU A 211 0.80 -0.30 7.54
CA LEU A 211 0.34 -1.30 6.57
C LEU A 211 0.18 -2.72 7.16
N ASP A 212 0.50 -2.90 8.43
CA ASP A 212 0.38 -4.19 9.13
C ASP A 212 -0.85 -4.22 10.05
N ALA A 213 -1.64 -3.15 10.05
CA ALA A 213 -2.92 -3.10 10.75
C ALA A 213 -3.84 -4.26 10.30
N GLU A 214 -4.59 -4.80 11.26
CA GLU A 214 -5.55 -5.86 11.03
C GLU A 214 -6.96 -5.27 10.89
N LEU A 215 -7.64 -5.61 9.80
CA LEU A 215 -9.04 -5.25 9.62
C LEU A 215 -9.88 -6.19 10.50
N GLY A 216 -10.18 -5.76 11.72
CA GLY A 216 -10.97 -6.54 12.71
C GLY A 216 -12.46 -6.77 12.35
N VAL A 217 -12.77 -6.81 11.05
CA VAL A 217 -14.07 -7.08 10.45
C VAL A 217 -13.92 -8.30 9.54
N ASP A 218 -15.00 -9.04 9.36
CA ASP A 218 -15.07 -10.16 8.42
C ASP A 218 -14.56 -9.75 7.03
N THR A 219 -13.41 -10.31 6.63
CA THR A 219 -12.70 -9.97 5.40
C THR A 219 -13.37 -10.54 4.15
N GLU A 220 -14.39 -11.38 4.30
CA GLU A 220 -15.08 -11.99 3.17
C GLU A 220 -16.19 -11.12 2.56
N ASP A 221 -16.65 -10.09 3.30
CA ASP A 221 -17.60 -9.11 2.75
C ASP A 221 -16.93 -8.16 1.75
N GLU A 222 -17.72 -7.54 0.87
CA GLU A 222 -17.19 -6.70 -0.22
C GLU A 222 -16.34 -5.54 0.32
N LEU A 223 -16.76 -4.93 1.43
CA LEU A 223 -16.02 -3.88 2.12
C LEU A 223 -14.66 -4.39 2.63
N GLY A 224 -14.65 -5.57 3.25
CA GLY A 224 -13.44 -6.24 3.71
C GLY A 224 -12.46 -6.50 2.58
N LYS A 225 -12.95 -7.04 1.46
CA LYS A 225 -12.15 -7.31 0.25
C LYS A 225 -11.60 -6.02 -0.36
N SER A 226 -12.39 -4.97 -0.49
CA SER A 226 -11.95 -3.68 -1.00
C SER A 226 -10.86 -3.05 -0.12
N MET A 227 -11.03 -3.12 1.21
CA MET A 227 -10.05 -2.61 2.17
C MET A 227 -8.73 -3.39 2.13
N HIS A 228 -8.81 -4.72 1.98
CA HIS A 228 -7.62 -5.54 1.78
C HIS A 228 -6.88 -5.17 0.49
N SER A 229 -7.60 -5.08 -0.63
CA SER A 229 -7.01 -4.67 -1.92
C SER A 229 -6.37 -3.28 -1.84
N MET A 230 -7.00 -2.32 -1.16
CA MET A 230 -6.44 -0.99 -0.94
C MET A 230 -5.12 -1.04 -0.17
N ARG A 231 -5.03 -1.83 0.91
CA ARG A 231 -3.78 -2.02 1.67
C ARG A 231 -2.66 -2.57 0.79
N GLU A 232 -2.95 -3.60 -0.01
CA GLU A 232 -1.94 -4.21 -0.88
C GLU A 232 -1.46 -3.27 -1.99
N GLU A 233 -2.36 -2.48 -2.58
CA GLU A 233 -1.98 -1.47 -3.58
C GLU A 233 -1.14 -0.35 -2.96
N ILE A 234 -1.44 0.10 -1.74
CA ILE A 234 -0.58 1.07 -1.04
C ILE A 234 0.79 0.47 -0.75
N ARG A 235 0.86 -0.80 -0.31
CA ARG A 235 2.14 -1.50 -0.07
C ARG A 235 2.98 -1.60 -1.34
N ARG A 236 2.36 -1.98 -2.47
CA ARG A 236 3.01 -2.03 -3.79
C ARG A 236 3.49 -0.66 -4.25
N SER A 237 2.64 0.36 -4.11
CA SER A 237 2.96 1.75 -4.47
C SER A 237 4.16 2.27 -3.68
N LYS A 238 4.17 2.06 -2.35
CA LYS A 238 5.28 2.46 -1.48
C LYS A 238 6.59 1.75 -1.84
N LYS A 239 6.53 0.45 -2.16
CA LYS A 239 7.71 -0.29 -2.63
C LYS A 239 8.25 0.28 -3.94
N ARG A 240 7.38 0.48 -4.94
CA ARG A 240 7.78 1.07 -6.23
C ARG A 240 8.38 2.47 -6.05
N GLU A 241 7.77 3.31 -5.22
CA GLU A 241 8.27 4.65 -4.93
C GLU A 241 9.66 4.63 -4.25
N GLN A 242 9.95 3.64 -3.41
CA GLN A 242 11.29 3.44 -2.85
C GLN A 242 12.31 3.03 -3.92
N GLU A 243 11.94 2.11 -4.81
CA GLU A 243 12.78 1.66 -5.92
C GLU A 243 13.07 2.80 -6.92
N ASP A 244 12.06 3.61 -7.23
CA ASP A 244 12.20 4.79 -8.10
C ASP A 244 13.09 5.87 -7.46
N ARG A 245 12.92 6.12 -6.16
CA ARG A 245 13.80 7.04 -5.42
C ARG A 245 15.26 6.57 -5.44
N PHE A 246 15.49 5.29 -5.18
CA PHE A 246 16.82 4.69 -5.27
C PHE A 246 17.42 4.93 -6.67
N MET A 247 16.69 4.57 -7.72
CA MET A 247 17.13 4.78 -9.10
C MET A 247 17.51 6.24 -9.38
N ASN A 248 16.62 7.19 -9.06
CA ASN A 248 16.81 8.60 -9.39
C ASN A 248 17.94 9.25 -8.58
N THR A 249 18.06 8.92 -7.30
CA THR A 249 19.14 9.43 -6.45
C THR A 249 20.50 8.91 -6.94
N GLY A 250 20.61 7.60 -7.21
CA GLY A 250 21.84 7.02 -7.73
C GLY A 250 22.22 7.59 -9.09
N LEU A 251 21.26 7.75 -10.01
CA LEU A 251 21.52 8.31 -11.34
C LEU A 251 22.01 9.75 -11.26
N ALA A 252 21.42 10.55 -10.37
CA ALA A 252 21.85 11.93 -10.15
C ALA A 252 23.29 12.00 -9.61
N GLU A 253 23.61 11.20 -8.60
CA GLU A 253 24.95 11.14 -8.00
C GLU A 253 26.01 10.74 -9.03
N ILE A 254 25.77 9.67 -9.78
CA ILE A 254 26.71 9.24 -10.82
C ILE A 254 26.81 10.29 -11.94
N SER A 255 25.68 10.89 -12.35
CA SER A 255 25.70 11.93 -13.39
C SER A 255 26.53 13.15 -12.99
N ASP A 256 26.55 13.53 -11.71
CA ASP A 256 27.41 14.61 -11.20
C ASP A 256 28.90 14.25 -11.28
N ILE A 257 29.25 12.99 -10.95
CA ILE A 257 30.61 12.47 -11.08
C ILE A 257 31.06 12.47 -12.55
N LEU A 258 30.20 11.96 -13.45
CA LEU A 258 30.46 11.91 -14.89
C LEU A 258 30.70 13.32 -15.47
N ARG A 259 29.92 14.32 -15.05
CA ARG A 259 30.10 15.71 -15.50
C ARG A 259 31.38 16.36 -14.99
N SER A 260 31.85 15.98 -13.80
CA SER A 260 33.00 16.62 -13.15
C SER A 260 34.36 16.08 -13.64
N ASN A 261 34.37 14.95 -14.35
CA ASN A 261 35.59 14.23 -14.72
C ASN A 261 35.69 13.99 -16.24
N GLN A 262 35.75 15.07 -17.03
CA GLN A 262 35.72 15.00 -18.49
C GLN A 262 37.09 14.88 -19.19
N ASN A 263 38.18 14.88 -18.43
CA ASN A 263 39.52 15.05 -18.99
C ASN A 263 40.45 13.84 -18.80
N ASP A 264 40.04 12.86 -17.99
CA ASP A 264 40.84 11.67 -17.72
C ASP A 264 39.94 10.47 -17.46
N VAL A 265 40.07 9.44 -18.29
CA VAL A 265 39.31 8.19 -18.18
C VAL A 265 39.63 7.45 -16.87
N GLU A 266 40.88 7.50 -16.38
CA GLU A 266 41.30 6.76 -15.19
C GLU A 266 40.65 7.36 -13.93
N SER A 267 40.78 8.68 -13.72
CA SER A 267 40.10 9.40 -12.63
C SER A 267 38.58 9.27 -12.68
N LEU A 268 37.99 9.28 -13.88
CA LEU A 268 36.55 9.06 -14.06
C LEU A 268 36.15 7.66 -13.53
N CYS A 269 36.86 6.61 -13.97
CA CYS A 269 36.57 5.24 -13.57
C CYS A 269 36.76 5.04 -12.05
N ASP A 270 37.80 5.64 -11.46
CA ASP A 270 38.07 5.60 -10.01
C ASP A 270 36.93 6.18 -9.18
N GLN A 271 36.42 7.35 -9.56
CA GLN A 271 35.32 7.97 -8.80
C GLN A 271 34.00 7.22 -8.98
N VAL A 272 33.73 6.75 -10.21
CA VAL A 272 32.52 5.97 -10.51
C VAL A 272 32.51 4.66 -9.73
N ILE A 273 33.60 3.88 -9.73
CA ILE A 273 33.61 2.58 -9.05
C ILE A 273 33.46 2.74 -7.54
N VAL A 274 34.08 3.76 -6.95
CA VAL A 274 33.97 4.05 -5.52
C VAL A 274 32.53 4.42 -5.15
N SER A 275 31.87 5.27 -5.94
CA SER A 275 30.48 5.67 -5.68
C SER A 275 29.53 4.48 -5.87
N LEU A 276 29.65 3.71 -6.96
CA LEU A 276 28.81 2.54 -7.22
C LEU A 276 28.92 1.47 -6.13
N VAL A 277 30.14 1.13 -5.72
CA VAL A 277 30.35 0.12 -4.67
C VAL A 277 29.72 0.57 -3.36
N LYS A 278 29.87 1.85 -2.97
CA LYS A 278 29.26 2.38 -1.76
C LYS A 278 27.74 2.46 -1.85
N TYR A 279 27.21 2.95 -2.97
CA TYR A 279 25.77 3.15 -3.17
C TYR A 279 25.00 1.83 -3.14
N LEU A 280 25.58 0.79 -3.77
CA LEU A 280 25.00 -0.55 -3.82
C LEU A 280 25.35 -1.42 -2.61
N ASN A 281 26.16 -0.90 -1.68
CA ASN A 281 26.76 -1.69 -0.59
C ASN A 281 27.46 -2.97 -1.08
N ALA A 282 28.06 -2.91 -2.27
CA ALA A 282 28.92 -3.97 -2.77
C ALA A 282 30.26 -3.98 -1.99
N ASN A 283 31.05 -5.02 -2.19
CA ASN A 283 32.31 -5.19 -1.45
C ASN A 283 33.53 -4.90 -2.32
N GLN A 284 33.46 -5.23 -3.61
CA GLN A 284 34.53 -5.03 -4.57
C GLN A 284 33.95 -4.64 -5.92
N GLY A 285 34.77 -3.94 -6.71
CA GLY A 285 34.41 -3.60 -8.08
C GLY A 285 35.62 -3.35 -8.95
N GLY A 286 35.44 -3.48 -10.26
CA GLY A 286 36.44 -3.19 -11.28
C GLY A 286 35.80 -2.61 -12.54
N VAL A 287 36.54 -1.70 -13.19
CA VAL A 287 36.16 -1.13 -14.49
C VAL A 287 37.23 -1.50 -15.51
N PHE A 288 36.79 -2.23 -16.54
CA PHE A 288 37.62 -2.63 -17.67
C PHE A 288 37.23 -1.77 -18.87
N ILE A 289 38.22 -1.23 -19.58
CA ILE A 289 37.99 -0.38 -20.77
C ILE A 289 38.56 -1.07 -22.00
N VAL A 290 37.81 -1.03 -23.10
CA VAL A 290 38.27 -1.56 -24.38
C VAL A 290 39.37 -0.66 -24.95
N GLU A 291 40.52 -1.23 -25.29
CA GLU A 291 41.66 -0.59 -25.95
C GLU A 291 42.04 -1.37 -27.22
N GLY A 292 42.74 -0.73 -28.16
CA GLY A 292 43.08 -1.31 -29.46
C GLY A 292 42.04 -1.02 -30.56
N GLU A 293 42.38 -1.38 -31.80
CA GLU A 293 41.51 -1.21 -32.97
C GLU A 293 41.13 -2.57 -33.56
N GLN A 294 39.85 -2.72 -33.92
CA GLN A 294 39.29 -3.87 -34.67
C GLN A 294 39.63 -5.25 -34.05
N GLU A 295 40.45 -6.07 -34.73
CA GLU A 295 40.77 -7.46 -34.35
C GLU A 295 41.78 -7.56 -33.19
N GLU A 296 42.47 -6.46 -32.83
CA GLU A 296 43.40 -6.41 -31.70
C GLU A 296 42.78 -5.76 -30.46
N ALA A 297 41.44 -5.70 -30.38
CA ALA A 297 40.75 -5.10 -29.24
C ALA A 297 40.85 -5.99 -27.98
N TYR A 298 41.26 -5.39 -26.86
CA TYR A 298 41.38 -6.06 -25.56
C TYR A 298 40.83 -5.18 -24.43
N LEU A 299 40.53 -5.80 -23.30
CA LEU A 299 40.04 -5.12 -22.10
C LEU A 299 41.17 -4.85 -21.13
N THR A 300 41.35 -3.59 -20.74
CA THR A 300 42.33 -3.17 -19.74
C THR A 300 41.64 -2.79 -18.43
N LEU A 301 42.06 -3.36 -17.30
CA LEU A 301 41.59 -2.94 -15.98
C LEU A 301 42.10 -1.52 -15.69
N LYS A 302 41.21 -0.53 -15.74
CA LYS A 302 41.53 0.89 -15.49
C LYS A 302 41.34 1.32 -14.06
N SER A 303 40.36 0.74 -13.38
CA SER A 303 40.06 1.10 -12.00
C SER A 303 39.56 -0.09 -11.21
N HIS A 304 39.84 -0.09 -9.91
CA HIS A 304 39.37 -1.13 -9.00
C HIS A 304 39.07 -0.57 -7.60
N TYR A 305 38.12 -1.17 -6.88
CA TYR A 305 37.83 -0.90 -5.48
C TYR A 305 38.03 -2.15 -4.62
N ALA A 306 38.80 -2.01 -3.54
CA ALA A 306 39.13 -3.09 -2.60
C ALA A 306 39.69 -4.37 -3.27
N TYR A 307 40.31 -4.23 -4.44
CA TYR A 307 40.94 -5.31 -5.18
C TYR A 307 42.40 -5.50 -4.74
N GLN A 308 42.83 -6.75 -4.64
CA GLN A 308 44.14 -7.08 -4.07
C GLN A 308 45.26 -6.74 -5.08
N ARG A 309 46.16 -5.82 -4.71
CA ARG A 309 47.36 -5.43 -5.51
C ARG A 309 48.35 -6.57 -5.83
N LYS A 310 48.11 -7.82 -5.40
CA LYS A 310 49.12 -8.90 -5.38
C LYS A 310 49.16 -9.84 -6.59
N LYS A 311 48.48 -9.51 -7.71
CA LYS A 311 48.70 -10.20 -9.00
C LYS A 311 48.87 -9.18 -10.13
N HIS A 312 50.11 -8.79 -10.37
CA HIS A 312 50.57 -8.05 -11.56
C HIS A 312 50.49 -8.87 -12.87
N TYR A 313 49.55 -9.81 -13.03
CA TYR A 313 49.68 -10.84 -14.07
C TYR A 313 48.70 -10.78 -15.25
N GLN A 314 47.76 -9.84 -15.32
CA GLN A 314 47.05 -9.54 -16.56
C GLN A 314 46.29 -8.22 -16.40
N ASN A 315 46.95 -7.10 -16.70
CA ASN A 315 46.23 -5.84 -16.94
C ASN A 315 45.37 -5.90 -18.20
N ARG A 316 45.47 -6.99 -18.99
CA ARG A 316 44.85 -7.20 -20.29
C ARG A 316 44.05 -8.50 -20.26
N VAL A 317 42.80 -8.45 -20.70
CA VAL A 317 41.90 -9.60 -20.90
C VAL A 317 41.45 -9.58 -22.35
N GLU A 318 41.59 -10.70 -23.07
CA GLU A 318 41.14 -10.78 -24.46
C GLU A 318 39.59 -10.82 -24.54
N ILE A 319 39.03 -10.30 -25.63
CA ILE A 319 37.58 -10.37 -25.84
C ILE A 319 37.15 -11.84 -25.98
N GLY A 320 36.11 -12.25 -25.26
CA GLY A 320 35.68 -13.65 -25.15
C GLY A 320 36.47 -14.48 -24.12
N GLU A 321 37.49 -13.92 -23.46
CA GLU A 321 38.22 -14.60 -22.38
C GLU A 321 37.62 -14.25 -21.00
N GLY A 322 37.29 -15.27 -20.21
CA GLY A 322 36.68 -15.10 -18.90
C GLY A 322 35.28 -14.47 -18.96
N LEU A 323 34.69 -14.18 -17.80
CA LEU A 323 33.32 -13.64 -17.76
C LEU A 323 33.26 -12.17 -18.22
N VAL A 324 34.29 -11.38 -17.90
CA VAL A 324 34.37 -9.97 -18.34
C VAL A 324 34.50 -9.89 -19.86
N GLY A 325 35.39 -10.70 -20.46
CA GLY A 325 35.52 -10.79 -21.92
C GLY A 325 34.27 -11.34 -22.60
N GLN A 326 33.59 -12.31 -21.99
CA GLN A 326 32.33 -12.87 -22.50
C GLN A 326 31.20 -11.83 -22.48
N ALA A 327 31.04 -11.08 -21.39
CA ALA A 327 30.05 -10.02 -21.30
C ALA A 327 30.28 -8.93 -22.37
N CYS A 328 31.55 -8.62 -22.65
CA CYS A 328 31.91 -7.71 -23.74
C CYS A 328 31.54 -8.26 -25.13
N LEU A 329 31.72 -9.57 -25.36
CA LEU A 329 31.41 -10.22 -26.64
C LEU A 329 29.91 -10.33 -26.87
N GLU A 330 29.16 -10.79 -25.86
CA GLU A 330 27.71 -11.04 -25.96
C GLU A 330 26.87 -9.76 -25.88
N LYS A 331 27.44 -8.65 -25.37
CA LYS A 331 26.73 -7.39 -25.10
C LYS A 331 25.54 -7.57 -24.14
N ASP A 332 25.61 -8.57 -23.27
CA ASP A 332 24.61 -8.83 -22.24
C ASP A 332 25.26 -8.92 -20.86
N LYS A 333 24.46 -8.68 -19.83
CA LYS A 333 24.91 -8.77 -18.44
C LYS A 333 25.07 -10.23 -18.03
N ILE A 334 26.04 -10.49 -17.17
CA ILE A 334 26.23 -11.78 -16.52
C ILE A 334 25.99 -11.60 -15.02
N TYR A 335 25.02 -12.34 -14.47
CA TYR A 335 24.71 -12.33 -13.04
C TYR A 335 24.82 -13.73 -12.46
N LEU A 336 25.72 -13.91 -11.50
CA LEU A 336 25.97 -15.18 -10.81
C LEU A 336 25.63 -15.03 -9.32
N THR A 337 24.86 -15.96 -8.80
CA THR A 337 24.52 -16.10 -7.36
C THR A 337 25.22 -17.28 -6.69
N ASP A 338 25.93 -18.10 -7.46
CA ASP A 338 26.79 -19.17 -6.98
C ASP A 338 28.18 -19.00 -7.60
N VAL A 339 29.03 -18.24 -6.91
CA VAL A 339 30.37 -17.91 -7.40
C VAL A 339 31.33 -19.05 -7.05
N PRO A 340 31.97 -19.70 -8.04
CA PRO A 340 32.87 -20.83 -7.77
C PRO A 340 33.99 -20.49 -6.80
N GLN A 341 34.35 -21.43 -5.93
CA GLN A 341 35.49 -21.29 -5.02
C GLN A 341 36.77 -20.95 -5.79
N ASN A 342 37.51 -19.95 -5.31
CA ASN A 342 38.72 -19.41 -5.92
C ASN A 342 38.56 -18.60 -7.21
N TYR A 343 37.33 -18.34 -7.70
CA TYR A 343 37.11 -17.46 -8.85
C TYR A 343 37.51 -16.01 -8.53
N THR A 344 36.92 -15.45 -7.47
CA THR A 344 37.28 -14.13 -6.92
C THR A 344 37.20 -14.17 -5.39
N ARG A 345 37.93 -13.27 -4.73
CA ARG A 345 38.02 -13.22 -3.26
C ARG A 345 37.98 -11.79 -2.74
N ILE A 346 37.08 -11.56 -1.80
CA ILE A 346 37.04 -10.36 -0.97
C ILE A 346 38.04 -10.56 0.16
N THR A 347 39.06 -9.71 0.22
CA THR A 347 40.17 -9.85 1.18
C THR A 347 40.12 -8.74 2.23
N SER A 348 40.54 -9.07 3.44
CA SER A 348 40.73 -8.15 4.56
C SER A 348 42.11 -8.37 5.18
N GLY A 349 42.52 -7.48 6.09
CA GLY A 349 43.75 -7.69 6.87
C GLY A 349 43.72 -8.95 7.76
N LEU A 350 42.56 -9.59 7.93
CA LEU A 350 42.36 -10.74 8.81
C LEU A 350 42.06 -12.06 8.06
N GLY A 351 41.84 -12.01 6.74
CA GLY A 351 41.49 -13.19 5.94
C GLY A 351 40.76 -12.85 4.63
N ASP A 352 40.38 -13.87 3.87
CA ASP A 352 39.67 -13.78 2.59
C ASP A 352 38.40 -14.64 2.55
N ALA A 353 37.40 -14.21 1.76
CA ALA A 353 36.15 -14.92 1.55
C ALA A 353 35.66 -14.79 0.09
N THR A 354 34.94 -15.80 -0.41
CA THR A 354 34.30 -15.77 -1.74
C THR A 354 32.98 -14.99 -1.66
N PRO A 355 32.69 -14.05 -2.58
CA PRO A 355 31.41 -13.34 -2.61
C PRO A 355 30.25 -14.29 -2.90
N THR A 356 29.06 -13.91 -2.44
CA THR A 356 27.81 -14.63 -2.71
C THR A 356 27.32 -14.35 -4.13
N SER A 357 27.52 -13.14 -4.63
CA SER A 357 27.06 -12.77 -5.97
C SER A 357 28.07 -11.93 -6.73
N LEU A 358 28.07 -12.10 -8.05
CA LEU A 358 28.89 -11.39 -9.01
C LEU A 358 27.99 -10.85 -10.12
N LEU A 359 28.11 -9.56 -10.40
CA LEU A 359 27.37 -8.88 -11.46
C LEU A 359 28.35 -8.20 -12.41
N ILE A 360 28.28 -8.57 -13.68
CA ILE A 360 29.12 -8.06 -14.75
C ILE A 360 28.22 -7.43 -15.79
N ILE A 361 28.44 -6.15 -16.08
CA ILE A 361 27.60 -5.37 -16.98
C ILE A 361 28.47 -4.74 -18.07
N PRO A 362 28.19 -4.99 -19.36
CA PRO A 362 28.86 -4.30 -20.44
C PRO A 362 28.45 -2.81 -20.46
N LEU A 363 29.43 -1.95 -20.68
CA LEU A 363 29.23 -0.51 -20.86
C LEU A 363 28.97 -0.25 -22.34
N ILE A 364 27.69 -0.06 -22.70
CA ILE A 364 27.23 0.01 -24.09
C ILE A 364 26.69 1.40 -24.39
N TYR A 365 27.08 1.97 -25.53
CA TYR A 365 26.47 3.19 -26.09
C TYR A 365 26.40 3.07 -27.61
N ASN A 366 25.24 3.34 -28.21
CA ASN A 366 24.99 3.18 -29.66
C ASN A 366 25.49 1.83 -30.23
N GLU A 367 25.14 0.73 -29.56
CA GLU A 367 25.56 -0.65 -29.89
C GLU A 367 27.07 -0.94 -29.77
N GLN A 368 27.89 0.04 -29.39
CA GLN A 368 29.31 -0.13 -29.17
C GLN A 368 29.60 -0.41 -27.69
N VAL A 369 30.32 -1.50 -27.43
CA VAL A 369 30.83 -1.80 -26.08
C VAL A 369 32.15 -1.05 -25.91
N VAL A 370 32.25 -0.23 -24.86
CA VAL A 370 33.47 0.55 -24.57
C VAL A 370 34.20 0.09 -23.33
N GLY A 371 33.59 -0.80 -22.57
CA GLY A 371 34.15 -1.39 -21.38
C GLY A 371 33.18 -2.35 -20.70
N VAL A 372 33.58 -2.84 -19.54
CA VAL A 372 32.80 -3.74 -18.70
C VAL A 372 32.98 -3.33 -17.25
N LEU A 373 31.87 -3.27 -16.51
CA LEU A 373 31.83 -3.05 -15.08
C LEU A 373 31.60 -4.39 -14.38
N GLU A 374 32.43 -4.71 -13.39
CA GLU A 374 32.30 -5.90 -12.56
C GLU A 374 32.11 -5.49 -11.10
N LEU A 375 31.12 -6.06 -10.42
CA LEU A 375 30.83 -5.83 -9.00
C LEU A 375 30.62 -7.16 -8.27
N ALA A 376 31.27 -7.31 -7.13
CA ALA A 376 31.14 -8.47 -6.26
C ALA A 376 30.59 -8.07 -4.89
N SER A 377 29.66 -8.89 -4.37
CA SER A 377 28.95 -8.62 -3.11
C SER A 377 28.67 -9.90 -2.33
N PHE A 378 28.62 -9.80 -1.00
CA PHE A 378 28.10 -10.85 -0.12
C PHE A 378 26.57 -10.92 -0.10
N SER A 379 25.88 -9.92 -0.65
CA SER A 379 24.42 -9.86 -0.77
C SER A 379 24.02 -9.88 -2.24
N GLU A 380 22.94 -10.59 -2.57
CA GLU A 380 22.37 -10.61 -3.93
C GLU A 380 21.90 -9.23 -4.39
N PHE A 381 22.16 -8.92 -5.66
CA PHE A 381 21.68 -7.70 -6.30
C PHE A 381 20.21 -7.84 -6.70
N LYS A 382 19.37 -6.96 -6.17
CA LYS A 382 17.93 -6.92 -6.49
C LYS A 382 17.71 -6.47 -7.94
N ASN A 383 16.53 -6.79 -8.49
CA ASN A 383 16.20 -6.44 -9.88
C ASN A 383 16.33 -4.92 -10.17
N HIS A 384 15.89 -4.05 -9.26
CA HIS A 384 16.01 -2.59 -9.43
C HIS A 384 17.48 -2.10 -9.33
N GLU A 385 18.34 -2.78 -8.59
CA GLU A 385 19.78 -2.49 -8.49
C GLU A 385 20.50 -2.88 -9.80
N GLN A 386 20.12 -4.01 -10.40
CA GLN A 386 20.63 -4.43 -11.71
C GLN A 386 20.17 -3.49 -12.83
N GLU A 387 18.90 -3.09 -12.85
CA GLU A 387 18.38 -2.11 -13.82
C GLU A 387 19.07 -0.75 -13.67
N PHE A 388 19.35 -0.35 -12.43
CA PHE A 388 20.09 0.87 -12.13
C PHE A 388 21.49 0.85 -12.75
N LEU A 389 22.23 -0.24 -12.55
CA LEU A 389 23.56 -0.38 -13.11
C LEU A 389 23.56 -0.42 -14.64
N MET A 390 22.53 -0.99 -15.28
CA MET A 390 22.41 -0.96 -16.75
C MET A 390 22.27 0.49 -17.26
N LYS A 391 21.40 1.30 -16.64
CA LYS A 391 21.19 2.72 -17.02
C LYS A 391 22.42 3.58 -16.73
N VAL A 392 23.07 3.35 -15.59
CA VAL A 392 24.33 3.99 -15.26
C VAL A 392 25.43 3.56 -16.24
N GLY A 393 25.48 2.29 -16.61
CA GLY A 393 26.44 1.73 -17.56
C GLY A 393 26.38 2.42 -18.92
N GLU A 394 25.18 2.71 -19.42
CA GLU A 394 24.98 3.49 -20.66
C GLU A 394 25.51 4.93 -20.53
N SER A 395 25.27 5.59 -19.39
CA SER A 395 25.75 6.95 -19.13
C SER A 395 27.28 7.02 -18.99
N ILE A 396 27.87 6.02 -18.31
CA ILE A 396 29.32 5.85 -18.19
C ILE A 396 29.91 5.62 -19.58
N ALA A 397 29.33 4.74 -20.39
CA ALA A 397 29.80 4.43 -21.73
C ALA A 397 29.84 5.67 -22.63
N SER A 398 28.76 6.44 -22.66
CA SER A 398 28.67 7.72 -23.39
C SER A 398 29.77 8.70 -22.96
N THR A 399 29.98 8.82 -21.64
CA THR A 399 30.98 9.73 -21.09
C THR A 399 32.40 9.28 -21.45
N ILE A 400 32.72 7.99 -21.33
CA ILE A 400 34.03 7.45 -21.71
C ILE A 400 34.34 7.73 -23.19
N ILE A 401 33.35 7.57 -24.08
CA ILE A 401 33.50 7.91 -25.50
C ILE A 401 33.86 9.40 -25.66
N ALA A 402 33.12 10.28 -24.98
CA ALA A 402 33.38 11.72 -25.04
C ALA A 402 34.77 12.09 -24.52
N VAL A 403 35.21 11.51 -23.39
CA VAL A 403 36.54 11.74 -22.81
C VAL A 403 37.63 11.26 -23.78
N LYS A 404 37.53 10.03 -24.31
CA LYS A 404 38.48 9.51 -25.29
C LYS A 404 38.59 10.37 -26.55
N ILE A 405 37.45 10.88 -27.06
CA ILE A 405 37.43 11.78 -28.21
C ILE A 405 38.14 13.10 -27.89
N ASN A 406 37.89 13.67 -26.70
CA ASN A 406 38.52 14.91 -26.25
C ASN A 406 40.03 14.74 -26.04
N GLU A 407 40.47 13.65 -25.43
CA GLU A 407 41.88 13.28 -25.27
C GLU A 407 42.56 13.18 -26.64
N ARG A 408 41.97 12.43 -27.59
CA ARG A 408 42.53 12.26 -28.94
C ARG A 408 42.58 13.57 -29.70
N THR A 409 41.56 14.42 -29.57
CA THR A 409 41.53 15.73 -30.22
C THR A 409 42.59 16.66 -29.63
N SER A 410 42.79 16.64 -28.32
CA SER A 410 43.85 17.41 -27.63
C SER A 410 45.24 16.98 -28.08
N GLU A 411 45.47 15.66 -28.18
CA GLU A 411 46.72 15.10 -28.69
C GLU A 411 46.99 15.50 -30.14
N LEU A 412 46.00 15.40 -31.03
CA LEU A 412 46.11 15.79 -32.43
C LEU A 412 46.38 17.30 -32.59
N LEU A 413 45.73 18.15 -31.78
CA LEU A 413 45.99 19.59 -31.76
C LEU A 413 47.43 19.89 -31.31
N GLN A 414 47.91 19.21 -30.28
CA GLN A 414 49.30 19.35 -29.82
C GLN A 414 50.30 18.93 -30.89
N ASN A 415 50.06 17.78 -31.55
CA ASN A 415 50.91 17.31 -32.65
C ASN A 415 50.91 18.29 -33.83
N THR A 416 49.74 18.85 -34.18
CA THR A 416 49.61 19.87 -35.23
C THR A 416 50.39 21.15 -34.88
N HIS A 417 50.33 21.58 -33.61
CA HIS A 417 51.10 22.72 -33.13
C HIS A 417 52.60 22.47 -33.25
N VAL A 418 53.08 21.30 -32.81
CA VAL A 418 54.49 20.92 -32.91
C VAL A 418 54.95 20.86 -34.37
N GLN A 419 54.16 20.27 -35.27
CA GLN A 419 54.45 20.22 -36.71
C GLN A 419 54.51 21.62 -37.33
N THR A 420 53.61 22.53 -36.92
CA THR A 420 53.61 23.92 -37.41
C THR A 420 54.87 24.66 -37.00
N GLU A 421 55.31 24.51 -35.75
CA GLU A 421 56.56 25.12 -35.27
C GLU A 421 57.81 24.54 -35.96
N GLN A 422 57.82 23.23 -36.24
CA GLN A 422 58.88 22.61 -37.03
C GLN A 422 58.94 23.15 -38.46
N LEU A 423 57.78 23.31 -39.12
CA LEU A 423 57.71 23.89 -40.46
C LEU A 423 58.18 25.34 -40.50
N ARG A 424 57.81 26.16 -39.50
CA ARG A 424 58.30 27.54 -39.36
C ARG A 424 59.81 27.61 -39.21
N ALA A 425 60.39 26.72 -38.40
CA ALA A 425 61.84 26.64 -38.25
C ALA A 425 62.53 26.25 -39.57
N GLN A 426 61.98 25.28 -40.31
CA GLN A 426 62.50 24.89 -41.62
C GLN A 426 62.35 26.00 -42.67
N GLU A 427 61.25 26.75 -42.67
CA GLU A 427 61.04 27.89 -43.56
C GLU A 427 62.07 29.00 -43.30
N GLU A 428 62.33 29.32 -42.02
CA GLU A 428 63.32 30.32 -41.65
C GLU A 428 64.75 29.88 -42.00
N GLU A 429 65.10 28.61 -41.78
CA GLU A 429 66.37 28.04 -42.21
C GLU A 429 66.52 28.09 -43.75
N MET A 430 65.46 27.74 -44.49
CA MET A 430 65.45 27.83 -45.95
C MET A 430 65.58 29.29 -46.44
N ARG A 431 64.92 30.23 -45.77
CA ARG A 431 65.02 31.67 -46.06
C ARG A 431 66.45 32.16 -45.87
N GLN A 432 67.10 31.78 -44.77
CA GLN A 432 68.51 32.10 -44.51
C GLN A 432 69.44 31.50 -45.56
N ASN A 433 69.27 30.21 -45.90
CA ASN A 433 70.04 29.55 -46.95
C ASN A 433 69.85 30.24 -48.32
N MET A 434 68.65 30.71 -48.63
CA MET A 434 68.36 31.42 -49.89
C MET A 434 68.98 32.83 -49.91
N GLU A 435 68.97 33.54 -48.78
CA GLU A 435 69.68 34.83 -48.62
C GLU A 435 71.21 34.66 -48.79
N GLU A 436 71.80 33.61 -48.21
CA GLU A 436 73.23 33.29 -48.35
C GLU A 436 73.59 32.88 -49.79
N LEU A 437 72.75 32.07 -50.43
CA LEU A 437 72.94 31.68 -51.83
C LEU A 437 72.89 32.88 -52.76
N LYS A 438 71.93 33.81 -52.53
CA LYS A 438 71.81 35.05 -53.30
C LYS A 438 73.04 35.95 -53.10
N ALA A 439 73.51 36.11 -51.86
CA ALA A 439 74.73 36.86 -51.57
C ALA A 439 75.95 36.24 -52.30
N THR A 440 76.07 34.91 -52.29
CA THR A 440 77.13 34.18 -53.00
C THR A 440 77.04 34.37 -54.52
N GLN A 441 75.83 34.34 -55.09
CA GLN A 441 75.59 34.57 -56.52
C GLN A 441 75.94 36.02 -56.92
N GLU A 442 75.57 37.01 -56.11
CA GLU A 442 75.95 38.41 -56.31
C GLU A 442 77.47 38.60 -56.24
N GLU A 443 78.15 37.93 -55.31
CA GLU A 443 79.63 37.96 -55.22
C GLU A 443 80.28 37.30 -56.44
N MET A 444 79.76 36.15 -56.89
CA MET A 444 80.22 35.46 -58.10
C MET A 444 80.05 36.33 -59.35
N TYR A 445 78.90 36.98 -59.51
CA TYR A 445 78.64 37.89 -60.63
C TYR A 445 79.59 39.11 -60.62
N ARG A 446 79.88 39.66 -59.43
CA ARG A 446 80.89 40.71 -59.29
C ARG A 446 82.27 40.23 -59.72
N LYS A 447 82.69 39.03 -59.29
CA LYS A 447 83.96 38.42 -59.70
C LYS A 447 84.02 38.15 -61.20
N GLU A 448 82.93 37.66 -61.81
CA GLU A 448 82.83 37.43 -63.26
C GLU A 448 83.01 38.74 -64.03
N LYS A 449 82.35 39.81 -63.60
CA LYS A 449 82.47 41.13 -64.21
C LYS A 449 83.89 41.71 -64.07
N GLU A 450 84.51 41.55 -62.90
CA GLU A 450 85.91 41.93 -62.65
C GLU A 450 86.84 41.16 -63.61
N LEU A 451 86.66 39.85 -63.73
CA LEU A 451 87.39 38.99 -64.66
C LEU A 451 87.18 39.39 -66.13
N GLN A 452 85.95 39.68 -66.56
CA GLN A 452 85.65 40.17 -67.90
C GLN A 452 86.37 41.48 -68.19
N LYS A 453 86.35 42.42 -67.25
CA LYS A 453 87.06 43.70 -67.37
C LYS A 453 88.57 43.47 -67.50
N GLN A 454 89.14 42.57 -66.69
CA GLN A 454 90.55 42.18 -66.82
C GLN A 454 90.87 41.56 -68.19
N LEU A 455 89.96 40.72 -68.72
CA LEU A 455 90.06 40.12 -70.05
C LEU A 455 90.02 41.17 -71.17
N GLU A 456 89.11 42.15 -71.08
CA GLU A 456 89.03 43.27 -72.03
C GLU A 456 90.27 44.15 -71.96
N GLU A 457 90.76 44.49 -70.76
CA GLU A 457 92.00 45.24 -70.58
C GLU A 457 93.21 44.48 -71.17
N ALA A 458 93.27 43.17 -70.97
CA ALA A 458 94.30 42.32 -71.56
C ALA A 458 94.22 42.30 -73.10
N ARG A 459 93.01 42.11 -73.68
CA ARG A 459 92.79 42.18 -75.14
C ARG A 459 93.11 43.56 -75.71
N ARG A 460 92.78 44.64 -74.99
CA ARG A 460 93.09 46.01 -75.43
C ARG A 460 94.59 46.26 -75.42
N LYS A 461 95.31 45.78 -74.39
CA LYS A 461 96.78 45.79 -74.36
C LYS A 461 97.36 44.97 -75.52
N GLU A 462 96.80 43.80 -75.81
CA GLU A 462 97.20 42.97 -76.94
C GLU A 462 96.98 43.69 -78.27
N GLN A 463 95.83 44.33 -78.49
CA GLN A 463 95.56 45.13 -79.68
C GLN A 463 96.48 46.36 -79.80
N LEU A 464 96.75 47.06 -78.70
CA LEU A 464 97.69 48.19 -78.68
C LEU A 464 99.10 47.72 -79.04
N LEU A 465 99.56 46.60 -78.47
CA LEU A 465 100.84 45.98 -78.83
C LEU A 465 100.87 45.58 -80.30
N LEU A 466 99.79 45.01 -80.84
CA LEU A 466 99.69 44.68 -82.26
C LEU A 466 99.73 45.93 -83.15
N GLN A 467 99.04 47.01 -82.78
CA GLN A 467 99.11 48.30 -83.47
C GLN A 467 100.50 48.93 -83.40
N GLU A 468 101.17 48.85 -82.25
CA GLU A 468 102.54 49.33 -82.06
C GLU A 468 103.52 48.53 -82.93
N VAL A 469 103.33 47.20 -83.02
CA VAL A 469 104.06 46.34 -83.98
C VAL A 469 103.75 46.72 -85.44
N GLU A 470 102.52 47.12 -85.75
CA GLU A 470 102.11 47.52 -87.10
C GLU A 470 102.58 48.92 -87.50
N GLU A 471 102.65 49.86 -86.56
CA GLU A 471 103.23 51.20 -86.74
C GLU A 471 104.76 51.14 -86.87
N LEU A 472 105.43 50.27 -86.09
CA LEU A 472 106.85 49.99 -86.25
C LEU A 472 107.18 49.41 -87.64
N LYS A 473 106.23 48.71 -88.27
CA LYS A 473 106.35 48.26 -89.67
C LYS A 473 106.12 49.36 -90.71
N LYS A 474 105.40 50.44 -90.36
CA LYS A 474 105.04 51.55 -91.26
C LYS A 474 105.93 52.80 -91.13
N GLN A 475 106.77 52.89 -90.10
CA GLN A 475 107.80 53.92 -90.04
C GLN A 475 108.95 53.61 -91.02
N PRO A 476 109.25 54.49 -91.98
CA PRO A 476 110.44 54.34 -92.81
C PRO A 476 111.67 54.57 -91.93
N LEU A 477 112.58 53.59 -91.90
CA LEU A 477 113.94 53.76 -91.41
C LEU A 477 114.60 54.91 -92.18
N LYS A 478 114.62 56.11 -91.59
CA LYS A 478 115.51 57.17 -92.05
C LYS A 478 116.95 56.78 -91.66
N PRO A 479 117.90 56.87 -92.59
CA PRO A 479 119.26 56.42 -92.37
C PRO A 479 120.01 57.40 -91.47
N SER A 480 120.68 56.88 -90.44
CA SER A 480 121.83 57.51 -89.81
C SER A 480 123.05 56.67 -90.18
N LYS A 481 124.01 57.36 -90.82
CA LYS A 481 125.37 56.99 -91.24
C LYS A 481 125.93 55.61 -90.86
#